data_AF-A0A8K0K6F2-F1
#
_entry.id   AF-A0A8K0K6F2-F1
#
_cell.length_a   1.000
_cell.length_b   1.000
_cell.length_c   1.000
_cell.angle_alpha   90.00
_cell.angle_beta   90.00
_cell.angle_gamma   90.00
#
_symmetry.space_group_name_H-M   'P 1'
#
loop_
_entity.id
_entity.type
_entity.pdbx_description
1 polymer ?
#
loop_
_entity_poly.entity_id
_entity_poly.type
_entity_poly.pdbx_seq_one_letter_code
_entity_poly.pdbx_strand_id
1 'polypeptide(L)'
;DGQWRIWKNRELEELYQHPNIVSEIRSNRLRWLGHIKRMPEDRMVKKIYVGHPGGRRLRGRPCKRMLDDFEDDLQKMKNACK
;
A
#
# COMPACT_ATOMS: atom_id res chain seq x y z
N ASP A 1 -33.74 14.15 17.12
CA ASP A 1 -32.61 14.45 18.03
C ASP A 1 -31.26 14.18 17.37
N GLY A 2 -30.78 15.15 16.59
CA GLY A 2 -29.52 15.00 15.84
C GLY A 2 -28.32 15.35 16.70
N GLN A 3 -27.89 14.44 17.56
CA GLN A 3 -26.64 14.61 18.33
C GLN A 3 -25.45 14.23 17.45
N TRP A 4 -24.62 15.22 17.11
CA TRP A 4 -23.33 14.96 16.47
C TRP A 4 -22.41 14.23 17.45
N ARG A 5 -21.88 13.09 17.00
CA ARG A 5 -20.96 12.25 17.77
C ARG A 5 -19.85 11.76 16.84
N ILE A 6 -18.62 11.67 17.35
CA ILE A 6 -17.51 11.01 16.65
C ILE A 6 -17.69 9.50 16.77
N TRP A 7 -17.68 8.81 15.63
CA TRP A 7 -17.80 7.36 15.56
C TRP A 7 -16.42 6.70 15.63
N LYS A 8 -16.33 5.54 16.28
CA LYS A 8 -15.10 4.75 16.29
C LYS A 8 -15.00 3.92 15.01
N ASN A 9 -13.77 3.64 14.56
CA ASN A 9 -13.52 2.83 13.36
C ASN A 9 -14.23 1.47 13.41
N ARG A 10 -14.25 0.81 14.57
CA ARG A 10 -14.96 -0.45 14.77
C ARG A 10 -16.46 -0.34 14.48
N GLU A 11 -17.10 0.74 14.92
CA GLU A 11 -18.54 0.97 14.72
C GLU A 11 -18.85 1.19 13.23
N LEU A 12 -17.96 1.87 12.52
CA LEU A 12 -18.05 2.05 11.07
C LEU A 12 -17.84 0.72 10.33
N GLU A 13 -16.86 -0.08 10.72
CA GLU A 13 -16.58 -1.40 10.14
C GLU A 13 -17.77 -2.35 10.30
N GLU A 14 -18.38 -2.41 11.48
CA GLU A 14 -19.57 -3.22 11.77
C GLU A 14 -20.79 -2.74 10.97
N LEU A 15 -21.00 -1.42 10.87
CA LEU A 15 -22.14 -0.85 10.14
C LEU A 15 -22.06 -1.13 8.63
N TYR A 16 -20.92 -0.86 8.00
CA TYR A 16 -20.77 -0.97 6.56
C TYR A 16 -20.37 -2.38 6.09
N GLN A 17 -20.02 -3.28 7.03
CA GLN A 17 -19.53 -4.63 6.76
C GLN A 17 -18.42 -4.65 5.69
N HIS A 18 -17.64 -3.56 5.65
CA HIS A 18 -16.64 -3.33 4.62
C HIS A 18 -15.25 -3.64 5.16
N PRO A 19 -14.32 -4.09 4.30
CA PRO A 19 -12.94 -4.27 4.70
C PRO A 19 -12.37 -2.95 5.21
N ASN A 20 -11.59 -3.03 6.29
CA ASN A 20 -10.89 -1.89 6.86
C ASN A 20 -10.18 -1.09 5.75
N ILE A 21 -10.36 0.24 5.74
CA ILE A 21 -9.80 1.14 4.71
C ILE A 21 -8.30 0.95 4.50
N VAL A 22 -7.56 0.64 5.57
CA VAL A 22 -6.13 0.37 5.50
C VAL A 22 -5.86 -0.90 4.70
N SER A 23 -6.66 -1.95 4.89
CA SER A 23 -6.56 -3.19 4.10
C SER A 23 -6.89 -2.94 2.63
N GLU A 24 -7.89 -2.11 2.34
CA GLU A 24 -8.25 -1.73 0.97
C GLU A 24 -7.12 -0.94 0.28
N ILE A 25 -6.51 0.01 0.98
CA ILE A 25 -5.34 0.76 0.46
C ILE A 25 -4.18 -0.19 0.15
N ARG A 26 -3.88 -1.15 1.04
CA ARG A 26 -2.82 -2.15 0.81
C ARG A 26 -3.13 -3.02 -0.40
N SER A 27 -4.37 -3.51 -0.52
CA SER A 27 -4.83 -4.32 -1.65
C SER A 27 -4.68 -3.56 -2.99
N ASN A 28 -5.14 -2.31 -3.03
CA ASN A 28 -5.02 -1.46 -4.22
C ASN A 28 -3.56 -1.18 -4.60
N ARG A 29 -2.70 -0.98 -3.60
CA ARG A 29 -1.26 -0.81 -3.82
C ARG A 29 -0.61 -2.05 -4.44
N LEU A 30 -0.97 -3.25 -3.95
CA LEU A 30 -0.49 -4.51 -4.53
C LEU A 30 -1.07 -4.77 -5.93
N ARG A 31 -2.33 -4.37 -6.19
CA ARG A 31 -2.92 -4.41 -7.53
C ARG A 31 -2.15 -3.54 -8.51
N TRP A 32 -1.78 -2.33 -8.09
CA TRP A 32 -0.93 -1.41 -8.88
C TRP A 32 0.45 -2.00 -9.15
N LEU A 33 1.08 -2.61 -8.14
CA LEU A 33 2.34 -3.33 -8.31
C LEU A 33 2.23 -4.46 -9.35
N GLY A 34 1.18 -5.27 -9.26
CA GLY A 34 0.92 -6.33 -10.24
C GLY A 34 0.69 -5.78 -11.65
N HIS A 35 0.03 -4.62 -11.75
CA HIS A 35 -0.14 -3.92 -13.02
C HIS A 35 1.20 -3.47 -13.61
N ILE A 36 2.08 -2.85 -12.81
CA ILE A 36 3.45 -2.50 -13.24
C ILE A 36 4.18 -3.75 -13.72
N LYS A 37 4.16 -4.85 -12.95
CA LYS A 37 4.85 -6.09 -13.36
C LYS A 37 4.40 -6.61 -14.72
N ARG A 38 3.12 -6.50 -15.06
CA ARG A 38 2.57 -6.89 -16.37
C ARG A 38 2.81 -5.89 -17.49
N MET A 39 3.22 -4.65 -17.20
CA MET A 39 3.54 -3.67 -18.23
C MET A 39 4.75 -4.11 -19.06
N PRO A 40 4.76 -3.81 -20.37
CA PRO A 40 5.92 -4.03 -21.21
C PRO A 40 7.13 -3.19 -20.76
N GLU A 41 8.34 -3.69 -21.03
CA GLU A 41 9.59 -3.15 -20.49
C GLU A 41 9.97 -1.77 -21.07
N ASP A 42 9.36 -1.37 -22.18
CA ASP A 42 9.55 -0.06 -22.81
C ASP A 42 8.99 1.09 -21.96
N ARG A 43 7.96 0.80 -21.14
CA ARG A 43 7.28 1.77 -20.28
C ARG A 43 8.23 2.35 -19.23
N MET A 44 8.26 3.67 -19.15
CA MET A 44 9.09 4.41 -18.18
C MET A 44 8.86 3.96 -16.73
N VAL A 45 7.60 3.72 -16.33
CA VAL A 45 7.27 3.27 -14.97
C VAL A 45 7.89 1.90 -14.67
N LYS A 46 7.85 0.96 -15.64
CA LYS A 46 8.49 -0.36 -15.50
C LYS A 46 10.01 -0.21 -15.39
N LYS A 47 10.60 0.65 -16.22
CA LYS A 47 12.04 0.96 -16.18
C LYS A 47 12.48 1.60 -14.86
N ILE A 48 11.70 2.51 -14.28
CA ILE A 48 11.99 3.10 -12.96
C ILE A 48 11.81 2.07 -11.85
N TYR A 49 10.84 1.18 -11.98
CA TYR A 49 10.58 0.14 -10.99
C TYR A 49 11.68 -0.95 -11.00
N VAL A 50 12.12 -1.38 -12.18
CA VAL A 50 13.19 -2.38 -12.35
C VAL A 50 14.56 -1.75 -12.14
N GLY A 51 14.76 -0.58 -12.73
CA GLY A 51 16.00 0.18 -12.63
C GLY A 51 16.17 0.68 -11.20
N HIS A 52 17.21 0.22 -10.52
CA HIS A 52 17.68 0.90 -9.33
C HIS A 52 18.43 2.16 -9.78
N PRO A 53 17.87 3.38 -9.62
CA PRO A 53 18.67 4.57 -9.86
C PRO A 53 19.82 4.56 -8.86
N GLY A 54 21.03 4.25 -9.34
CA GLY A 54 22.23 4.22 -8.52
C GLY A 54 22.48 5.58 -7.88
N GLY A 55 23.03 5.59 -6.66
CA GLY A 55 23.35 6.81 -5.94
C GLY A 55 23.66 6.57 -4.46
N ARG A 56 24.31 7.54 -3.82
CA ARG A 56 24.57 7.53 -2.37
C ARG A 56 23.38 8.12 -1.64
N ARG A 57 22.86 7.41 -0.63
CA ARG A 57 21.77 7.90 0.22
C ARG A 57 22.23 9.08 1.08
N LEU A 58 21.30 10.01 1.32
CA LEU A 58 21.47 11.04 2.33
C LEU A 58 21.68 10.41 3.71
N ARG A 59 22.53 11.02 4.54
CA ARG A 59 22.67 10.65 5.95
C ARG A 59 21.41 11.08 6.71
N GLY A 60 20.89 10.22 7.58
CA GLY A 60 19.65 10.43 8.33
C GLY A 60 18.64 9.30 8.10
N ARG A 61 17.39 9.48 8.54
CA ARG A 61 16.31 8.50 8.27
C ARG A 61 15.94 8.58 6.78
N PRO A 62 16.24 7.56 5.97
CA PRO A 62 15.85 7.57 4.57
C PRO A 62 14.33 7.43 4.47
N CYS A 63 13.69 8.12 3.51
CA CYS A 63 12.32 7.80 3.14
C CYS A 63 12.23 6.33 2.74
N LYS A 64 11.16 5.64 3.15
CA LYS A 64 10.91 4.27 2.71
C LYS A 64 10.82 4.23 1.19
N ARG A 65 11.41 3.22 0.57
CA ARG A 65 11.18 2.97 -0.86
C ARG A 65 9.78 2.43 -1.01
N MET A 66 9.16 2.73 -2.15
CA MET A 66 7.89 2.09 -2.52
C MET A 66 7.99 0.56 -2.49
N LEU A 67 9.15 -0.01 -2.86
CA LEU A 67 9.42 -1.45 -2.73
C LEU A 67 9.35 -1.94 -1.27
N ASP A 68 9.96 -1.21 -0.34
CA ASP A 68 9.95 -1.58 1.08
C ASP A 68 8.49 -1.55 1.62
N ASP A 69 7.67 -0.59 1.18
CA ASP A 69 6.25 -0.52 1.54
C ASP A 69 5.43 -1.69 0.94
N PHE A 70 5.74 -2.14 -0.27
CA PHE A 70 5.06 -3.29 -0.87
C PHE A 70 5.39 -4.60 -0.16
N GLU A 71 6.64 -4.78 0.25
CA GLU A 71 7.06 -5.95 1.04
C GLU A 71 6.34 -5.98 2.40
N ASP A 72 6.27 -4.83 3.09
CA ASP A 72 5.49 -4.67 4.31
C ASP A 72 4.00 -5.02 4.09
N ASP A 73 3.42 -4.54 2.99
CA ASP A 73 2.00 -4.79 2.67
C ASP A 73 1.74 -6.26 2.35
N LEU A 74 2.62 -6.92 1.60
CA LEU A 74 2.57 -8.36 1.35
C LEU A 74 2.65 -9.16 2.65
N GLN A 75 3.55 -8.79 3.56
CA GLN A 75 3.71 -9.49 4.84
C GLN A 75 2.46 -9.32 5.71
N LYS A 76 1.90 -8.10 5.77
CA LYS A 76 0.68 -7.82 6.53
C LYS A 76 -0.54 -8.54 5.95
N MET A 77 -0.67 -8.59 4.62
CA MET A 77 -1.74 -9.34 3.95
C MET A 77 -1.62 -10.85 4.20
N LYS A 78 -0.41 -11.42 4.12
CA LYS A 78 -0.17 -12.84 4.42
C LYS A 78 -0.55 -13.20 5.86
N ASN A 79 -0.21 -12.34 6.82
CA ASN A 79 -0.51 -12.55 8.22
C ASN A 79 -2.01 -12.41 8.54
N ALA A 80 -2.77 -11.67 7.73
CA ALA A 80 -4.21 -11.52 7.90
C ALA A 80 -5.03 -12.70 7.34
N CYS A 81 -4.46 -13.51 6.45
CA CYS A 81 -5.07 -14.75 5.95
C CYS A 81 -4.67 -16.01 6.74
N LYS A 82 -3.81 -15.88 7.75
CA LYS A 82 -3.53 -16.94 8.74
C LYS A 82 -4.53 -16.84 9.88
#